data_AF-A0A7H0I8W3-F1
#
_entry.id   AF-A0A7H0I8W3-F1
#
_cell.length_a   1.000
_cell.length_b   1.000
_cell.length_c   1.000
_cell.angle_alpha   90.00
_cell.angle_beta   90.00
_cell.angle_gamma   90.00
#
_symmetry.space_group_name_H-M   'P 1'
#
loop_
_entity.id
_entity.type
_entity.pdbx_description
1 polymer ?
#
loop_
_entity_poly.entity_id
_entity_poly.type
_entity_poly.pdbx_seq_one_letter_code
_entity_poly.pdbx_strand_id
1 'polypeptide(L)'
;MTQETPEQPGYAMALANGSYDWYRQAAAKARKYYRVSECLQIVLSAAIPVTAVLSPGDAKVPAILGGLVVVLTGLRSVFHWQDDYLRFSQAREAVESERRLYRTGGEPYDEPASRDRRLAAAVTRIEQQEMGVWIQLSSAREE
;
A
#
# COMPACT_ATOMS: atom_id res chain seq x y z
N MET A 1 24.22 18.35 -27.69
CA MET A 1 23.63 17.33 -28.58
C MET A 1 22.62 16.56 -27.75
N THR A 2 21.37 17.03 -27.71
CA THR A 2 20.29 16.41 -26.93
C THR A 2 19.89 15.15 -27.68
N GLN A 3 20.24 13.98 -27.16
CA GLN A 3 19.76 12.72 -27.73
C GLN A 3 18.27 12.64 -27.43
N GLU A 4 17.45 12.93 -28.44
CA GLU A 4 16.04 12.56 -28.41
C GLU A 4 15.98 11.04 -28.48
N THR A 5 15.89 10.40 -27.31
CA THR A 5 15.50 9.01 -27.23
C THR A 5 14.16 8.88 -27.95
N PRO A 6 14.04 8.05 -29.00
CA PRO A 6 12.77 7.86 -29.68
C PRO A 6 11.82 7.22 -28.66
N GLU A 7 10.89 8.01 -28.12
CA GLU A 7 9.83 7.47 -27.28
C GLU A 7 9.04 6.51 -28.16
N GLN A 8 9.21 5.20 -27.90
CA GLN A 8 8.45 4.20 -28.62
C GLN A 8 6.97 4.43 -28.30
N PRO A 9 6.11 4.62 -29.31
CA PRO A 9 4.70 4.89 -29.08
C PRO A 9 4.11 3.79 -28.20
N GLY A 10 3.66 4.16 -27.00
CA GLY A 10 3.07 3.25 -26.02
C GLY A 10 3.95 2.88 -24.82
N TYR A 11 5.23 3.26 -24.78
CA TYR A 11 6.09 2.99 -23.61
C TYR A 11 5.56 3.65 -22.34
N ALA A 12 5.20 4.93 -22.39
CA ALA A 12 4.71 5.68 -21.24
C ALA A 12 3.42 5.07 -20.64
N MET A 13 2.52 4.59 -21.51
CA MET A 13 1.30 3.92 -21.09
C MET A 13 1.56 2.53 -20.50
N ALA A 14 2.52 1.78 -21.06
CA ALA A 14 2.94 0.50 -20.51
C ALA A 14 3.55 0.65 -19.11
N LEU A 15 4.40 1.66 -18.91
CA LEU A 15 4.94 2.04 -17.60
C LEU A 15 3.81 2.35 -16.61
N ALA A 16 2.90 3.25 -16.98
CA ALA A 16 1.76 3.63 -16.13
C ALA A 16 0.86 2.43 -15.75
N ASN A 17 0.62 1.51 -16.69
CA ASN A 17 -0.12 0.28 -16.42
C ASN A 17 0.62 -0.63 -15.44
N GLY A 18 1.93 -0.79 -15.60
CA GLY A 18 2.78 -1.57 -14.71
C GLY A 18 2.75 -1.04 -13.27
N SER A 19 2.96 0.26 -13.09
CA SER A 19 2.89 0.90 -11.77
C SER A 19 1.51 0.76 -11.14
N TYR A 20 0.43 0.97 -11.92
CA TYR A 20 -0.95 0.77 -11.45
C TYR A 20 -1.19 -0.65 -10.94
N ASP A 21 -0.79 -1.67 -11.70
CA ASP A 21 -1.03 -3.07 -11.32
C ASP A 21 -0.21 -3.48 -10.10
N TRP A 22 1.02 -2.97 -9.98
CA TRP A 22 1.84 -3.18 -8.79
C TRP A 22 1.16 -2.58 -7.55
N TYR A 23 0.76 -1.29 -7.59
CA TYR A 23 0.10 -0.64 -6.46
C TYR A 23 -1.23 -1.31 -6.11
N ARG A 24 -2.00 -1.75 -7.11
CA ARG A 24 -3.23 -2.50 -6.89
C ARG A 24 -2.99 -3.80 -6.14
N GLN A 25 -1.98 -4.58 -6.54
CA GLN A 25 -1.63 -5.82 -5.86
C GLN A 25 -1.08 -5.58 -4.45
N ALA A 26 -0.24 -4.57 -4.27
CA ALA A 26 0.30 -4.18 -2.97
C ALA A 26 -0.81 -3.78 -1.99
N ALA A 27 -1.72 -2.90 -2.41
CA ALA A 27 -2.88 -2.49 -1.61
C ALA A 27 -3.79 -3.69 -1.27
N ALA A 28 -4.06 -4.59 -2.23
CA ALA A 28 -4.88 -5.78 -1.99
C ALA A 28 -4.26 -6.71 -0.95
N LYS A 29 -2.94 -6.91 -0.98
CA LYS A 29 -2.20 -7.70 0.02
C LYS A 29 -2.28 -7.05 1.40
N ALA A 30 -1.96 -5.76 1.51
CA ALA A 30 -2.03 -5.02 2.78
C ALA A 30 -3.43 -5.09 3.42
N ARG A 31 -4.49 -4.88 2.61
CA ARG A 31 -5.88 -5.02 3.06
C ARG A 31 -6.21 -6.43 3.57
N LYS A 32 -5.69 -7.47 2.91
CA LYS A 32 -5.91 -8.86 3.31
C LYS A 32 -5.25 -9.14 4.66
N TYR A 33 -3.98 -8.76 4.85
CA TYR A 33 -3.28 -8.94 6.12
C TYR A 33 -3.99 -8.23 7.27
N TYR A 34 -4.35 -6.95 7.06
CA TYR A 34 -5.10 -6.18 8.04
C TYR A 34 -6.41 -6.86 8.46
N ARG A 35 -7.22 -7.31 7.48
CA ARG A 35 -8.49 -7.99 7.76
C ARG A 35 -8.31 -9.31 8.49
N VAL A 36 -7.32 -10.11 8.10
CA VAL A 36 -7.04 -11.40 8.75
C VAL A 36 -6.57 -11.18 10.19
N SER A 37 -5.71 -10.19 10.44
CA SER A 37 -5.28 -9.87 11.80
C SER A 37 -6.42 -9.38 12.68
N GLU A 38 -7.30 -8.52 12.15
CA GLU A 38 -8.49 -8.02 12.86
C GLU A 38 -9.45 -9.16 13.21
N CYS A 39 -9.77 -10.02 12.23
CA CYS A 39 -10.63 -11.17 12.46
C CYS A 39 -10.06 -12.11 13.52
N LEU A 40 -8.76 -12.41 13.44
CA LEU A 40 -8.11 -13.29 14.42
C LEU A 40 -8.12 -12.66 15.82
N GLN A 41 -7.90 -11.35 15.93
CA GLN A 41 -7.94 -10.63 17.20
C GLN A 41 -9.34 -10.71 17.83
N ILE A 42 -10.40 -10.47 17.06
CA ILE A 42 -11.79 -10.59 17.53
C ILE A 42 -12.08 -12.02 18.01
N VAL A 43 -11.71 -13.04 17.23
CA VAL A 43 -11.95 -14.44 17.56
C VAL A 43 -11.22 -14.84 18.84
N LEU A 44 -9.94 -14.47 18.98
CA LEU A 44 -9.15 -14.79 20.16
C LEU A 44 -9.67 -14.05 21.39
N SER A 45 -9.99 -12.76 21.28
CA SER A 45 -10.56 -11.98 22.38
C SER A 45 -11.90 -12.54 22.85
N ALA A 46 -12.75 -13.02 21.95
CA ALA A 46 -14.00 -13.69 22.31
C ALA A 46 -13.79 -15.09 22.92
N ALA A 47 -12.73 -15.81 22.51
CA ALA A 47 -12.42 -17.14 23.03
C ALA A 47 -11.87 -17.13 24.46
N ILE A 48 -11.23 -16.05 24.91
CA ILE A 48 -10.70 -15.91 26.28
C ILE A 48 -11.79 -16.13 27.35
N PRO A 49 -12.91 -15.37 27.38
CA PRO A 49 -13.93 -15.59 28.40
C PRO A 49 -14.65 -16.93 28.24
N VAL A 50 -14.85 -17.42 27.02
CA VAL A 50 -15.49 -18.72 26.76
C VAL A 50 -14.66 -19.87 27.35
N THR A 51 -13.35 -19.87 27.13
CA THR A 51 -12.46 -20.91 27.67
C THR A 51 -12.31 -20.82 29.18
N ALA A 52 -12.34 -19.61 29.74
CA ALA A 52 -12.33 -19.40 31.19
C ALA A 52 -13.58 -20.00 31.89
N VAL A 53 -14.75 -19.98 31.22
CA VAL A 53 -16.00 -20.54 31.76
C VAL A 53 -16.09 -22.06 31.55
N LEU A 54 -15.63 -22.59 30.42
CA LEU A 54 -15.75 -24.02 30.10
C LEU A 54 -14.76 -24.90 30.88
N SER A 55 -13.58 -24.38 31.20
CA SER A 55 -12.54 -25.12 31.94
C SER A 55 -12.13 -24.36 33.20
N PRO A 56 -13.02 -24.23 34.19
CA PRO A 56 -12.69 -23.55 35.45
C PRO A 56 -11.56 -24.31 36.16
N GLY A 57 -10.39 -23.67 36.25
CA GLY A 57 -9.19 -24.23 36.90
C GLY A 57 -7.97 -24.41 35.98
N ASP A 58 -8.14 -24.41 34.65
CA ASP A 58 -7.02 -24.45 33.71
C ASP A 58 -6.71 -23.07 33.12
N ALA A 59 -5.84 -22.32 33.79
CA ALA A 59 -5.42 -20.99 33.38
C ALA A 59 -4.50 -20.97 32.14
N LYS A 60 -4.00 -22.13 31.68
CA LYS A 60 -3.05 -22.19 30.56
C LYS A 60 -3.69 -21.74 29.26
N VAL A 61 -4.94 -22.16 29.01
CA VAL A 61 -5.64 -21.86 27.74
C VAL A 61 -5.96 -20.36 27.62
N PRO A 62 -6.59 -19.70 28.62
CA PRO A 62 -6.77 -18.25 28.58
C PRO A 62 -5.45 -17.47 28.48
N ALA A 63 -4.38 -17.94 29.15
CA ALA A 63 -3.08 -17.28 29.10
C ALA A 63 -2.44 -17.34 27.70
N ILE A 64 -2.51 -18.49 27.01
CA ILE A 64 -2.04 -18.63 25.63
C ILE A 64 -2.83 -17.73 24.69
N LEU A 65 -4.16 -17.70 24.81
CA LEU A 65 -5.02 -16.85 23.99
C LEU A 65 -4.72 -15.35 24.20
N GLY A 66 -4.56 -14.92 25.46
CA GLY A 66 -4.16 -13.56 25.80
C GLY A 66 -2.79 -13.20 25.23
N GLY A 67 -1.81 -14.11 25.31
CA GLY A 67 -0.50 -13.95 24.69
C GLY A 67 -0.56 -13.78 23.18
N LEU A 68 -1.38 -14.60 22.48
CA LEU A 68 -1.59 -14.47 21.04
C LEU A 68 -2.21 -13.12 20.67
N VAL A 69 -3.18 -12.62 21.45
CA VAL A 69 -3.76 -11.28 21.24
C VAL A 69 -2.69 -10.19 21.34
N VAL A 70 -1.80 -10.27 22.34
CA VAL A 70 -0.70 -9.29 22.51
C VAL A 70 0.26 -9.34 21.32
N VAL A 71 0.67 -10.54 20.89
CA VAL A 71 1.55 -10.70 19.73
C VAL A 71 0.91 -10.13 18.47
N LEU A 72 -0.37 -10.40 18.21
CA LEU A 72 -1.08 -9.86 17.03
C LEU A 72 -1.23 -8.34 17.10
N THR A 73 -1.48 -7.80 18.29
CA THR A 73 -1.56 -6.35 18.50
C THR A 73 -0.22 -5.68 18.24
N GLY A 74 0.87 -6.26 18.76
CA GLY A 74 2.23 -5.79 18.50
C GLY A 74 2.59 -5.88 17.02
N LEU A 75 2.24 -6.99 16.36
CA LEU A 75 2.49 -7.19 14.93
C LEU A 75 1.76 -6.12 14.11
N ARG A 76 0.49 -5.85 14.42
CA ARG A 76 -0.27 -4.77 13.79
C ARG A 76 0.37 -3.40 14.01
N SER A 77 0.85 -3.12 15.22
CA SER A 77 1.52 -1.87 15.57
C SER A 77 2.88 -1.71 14.90
N VAL A 78 3.57 -2.79 14.55
CA VAL A 78 4.86 -2.71 13.85
C VAL A 78 4.64 -2.53 12.35
N PHE A 79 3.73 -3.31 11.78
CA PHE A 79 3.56 -3.38 10.32
C PHE A 79 2.63 -2.32 9.74
N HIS A 80 1.86 -1.58 10.54
CA HIS A 80 1.03 -0.46 10.09
C HIS A 80 0.22 -0.77 8.81
N TRP A 81 -0.30 -2.00 8.68
CA TRP A 81 -0.91 -2.49 7.43
C TRP A 81 -2.05 -1.61 6.90
N GLN A 82 -2.71 -0.87 7.79
CA GLN A 82 -3.74 0.09 7.43
C GLN A 82 -3.17 1.31 6.69
N ASP A 83 -2.04 1.84 7.17
CA ASP A 83 -1.37 2.99 6.57
C ASP A 83 -0.75 2.59 5.23
N ASP A 84 -0.14 1.40 5.16
CA ASP A 84 0.35 0.83 3.91
C ASP A 84 -0.78 0.67 2.89
N TYR A 85 -1.94 0.13 3.30
CA TYR A 85 -3.10 0.00 2.42
C TYR A 85 -3.55 1.37 1.88
N LEU A 86 -3.67 2.36 2.75
CA LEU A 86 -4.10 3.70 2.36
C LEU A 86 -3.10 4.35 1.41
N ARG A 87 -1.82 4.28 1.73
CA ARG A 87 -0.72 4.84 0.94
C ARG A 87 -0.67 4.24 -0.46
N PHE A 88 -0.65 2.91 -0.58
CA PHE A 88 -0.67 2.25 -1.89
C PHE A 88 -1.97 2.52 -2.67
N SER A 89 -3.11 2.67 -1.98
CA SER A 89 -4.38 3.01 -2.63
C SER A 89 -4.38 4.44 -3.18
N GLN A 90 -3.77 5.38 -2.47
CA GLN A 90 -3.60 6.77 -2.91
C GLN A 90 -2.66 6.84 -4.12
N ALA A 91 -1.51 6.18 -4.07
CA ALA A 91 -0.57 6.11 -5.19
C ALA A 91 -1.22 5.49 -6.44
N ARG A 92 -2.00 4.41 -6.26
CA ARG A 92 -2.78 3.80 -7.35
C ARG A 92 -3.77 4.78 -7.98
N GLU A 93 -4.51 5.53 -7.16
CA GLU A 93 -5.51 6.49 -7.66
C GLU A 93 -4.83 7.68 -8.36
N ALA A 94 -3.67 8.12 -7.88
CA ALA A 94 -2.85 9.12 -8.56
C ALA A 94 -2.38 8.65 -9.94
N VAL A 95 -1.89 7.41 -10.06
CA VAL A 95 -1.52 6.85 -11.37
C VAL A 95 -2.74 6.71 -12.28
N GLU A 96 -3.90 6.31 -11.75
CA GLU A 96 -5.13 6.20 -12.54
C GLU A 96 -5.67 7.55 -13.00
N SER A 97 -5.55 8.63 -12.21
CA SER A 97 -5.96 9.97 -12.63
C SER A 97 -5.12 10.45 -13.82
N GLU A 98 -3.80 10.25 -13.78
CA GLU A 98 -2.88 10.58 -14.88
C GLU A 98 -3.19 9.75 -16.14
N ARG A 99 -3.47 8.44 -15.99
CA ARG A 99 -3.91 7.58 -17.11
C ARG A 99 -5.22 8.08 -17.73
N ARG A 100 -6.18 8.56 -16.93
CA ARG A 100 -7.44 9.11 -17.45
C ARG A 100 -7.20 10.39 -18.22
N LEU A 101 -6.43 11.33 -17.66
CA LEU A 101 -6.05 12.59 -18.31
C LEU A 101 -5.34 12.36 -19.66
N TYR A 102 -4.42 11.39 -19.70
CA TYR A 102 -3.74 10.98 -20.93
C TYR A 102 -4.71 10.41 -21.97
N ARG A 103 -5.66 9.55 -21.58
CA ARG A 103 -6.66 8.98 -22.49
C ARG A 103 -7.63 10.03 -23.01
N THR A 104 -8.00 11.02 -22.21
CA THR A 104 -8.91 12.10 -22.62
C THR A 104 -8.21 13.21 -23.38
N GLY A 105 -6.87 13.22 -23.43
CA GLY A 105 -6.09 14.31 -24.01
C GLY A 105 -6.27 15.64 -23.29
N GLY A 106 -6.60 15.60 -21.99
CA GLY A 106 -6.76 16.81 -21.17
C GLY A 106 -5.39 17.36 -20.76
N GLU A 107 -5.31 18.64 -20.40
CA GLU A 107 -4.07 19.25 -19.85
C GLU A 107 -3.56 18.40 -18.65
N PRO A 108 -2.26 18.05 -18.58
CA PRO A 108 -1.13 18.51 -19.39
C PRO A 108 -0.78 17.58 -20.58
N TYR A 109 -1.72 16.83 -21.14
CA TYR A 109 -1.48 15.86 -22.24
C TYR A 109 -2.11 16.29 -23.57
N ASP A 110 -2.47 17.56 -23.67
CA ASP A 110 -3.04 18.22 -24.83
C ASP A 110 -2.10 18.26 -26.04
N GLU A 111 -0.79 18.30 -25.80
CA GLU A 111 0.24 18.32 -26.84
C GLU A 111 0.75 16.90 -27.18
N PRO A 112 0.48 16.37 -28.40
CA PRO A 112 0.83 14.99 -28.76
C PRO A 112 2.33 14.67 -28.77
N ALA A 113 3.18 15.67 -29.01
CA ALA A 113 4.63 15.49 -29.08
C ALA A 113 5.28 15.34 -27.70
N SER A 114 4.64 15.86 -26.63
CA SER A 114 5.20 15.88 -25.28
C SER A 114 4.40 15.04 -24.27
N ARG A 115 3.19 14.59 -24.62
CA ARG A 115 2.31 13.84 -23.72
C ARG A 115 2.93 12.56 -23.14
N ASP A 116 3.74 11.83 -23.91
CA ASP A 116 4.33 10.56 -23.49
C ASP A 116 5.43 10.82 -22.44
N ARG A 117 6.36 11.75 -22.72
CA ARG A 117 7.35 12.28 -21.75
C ARG A 117 6.69 12.79 -20.47
N ARG A 118 5.61 13.56 -20.58
CA ARG A 118 4.88 14.12 -19.42
C ARG A 118 4.27 13.02 -18.57
N LEU A 119 3.72 11.96 -19.19
CA LEU A 119 3.12 10.85 -18.45
C LEU A 119 4.19 10.04 -17.72
N ALA A 120 5.29 9.71 -18.40
CA ALA A 120 6.41 9.00 -17.79
C ALA A 120 7.00 9.79 -16.60
N ALA A 121 7.16 11.10 -16.75
CA ALA A 121 7.60 11.98 -15.67
C ALA A 121 6.61 12.04 -14.50
N ALA A 122 5.30 12.11 -14.77
CA ALA A 122 4.27 12.12 -13.74
C ALA A 122 4.25 10.81 -12.93
N VAL A 123 4.31 9.65 -13.60
CA VAL A 123 4.39 8.34 -12.94
C VAL A 123 5.66 8.22 -12.11
N THR A 124 6.81 8.62 -12.66
CA THR A 124 8.11 8.59 -11.95
C THR A 124 8.06 9.47 -10.70
N ARG A 125 7.42 10.64 -10.77
CA ARG A 125 7.24 11.53 -9.61
C ARG A 125 6.38 10.88 -8.52
N ILE A 126 5.30 10.19 -8.88
CA ILE A 126 4.45 9.46 -7.91
C ILE A 126 5.26 8.37 -7.21
N GLU A 127 6.07 7.61 -7.97
CA GLU A 127 6.95 6.58 -7.41
C GLU A 127 8.03 7.17 -6.49
N GLN A 128 8.61 8.31 -6.87
CA GLN A 128 9.60 9.00 -6.04
C GLN A 128 9.01 9.60 -4.77
N GLN A 129 7.76 10.10 -4.81
CA GLN A 129 7.06 10.58 -3.63
C GLN A 129 6.85 9.44 -2.62
N GLU A 130 6.47 8.26 -3.09
CA GLU A 130 6.40 7.05 -2.24
C GLU A 130 7.76 6.72 -1.61
N MET A 131 8.85 6.83 -2.38
CA MET A 131 10.21 6.57 -1.89
C MET A 131 10.67 7.62 -0.86
N GLY A 132 10.34 8.89 -1.08
CA GLY A 132 10.72 10.00 -0.22
C GLY A 132 10.12 9.91 1.18
N VAL A 133 8.93 9.33 1.32
CA VAL A 133 8.31 9.05 2.62
C VAL A 133 9.17 8.09 3.46
N TRP A 134 9.80 7.09 2.83
CA TRP A 134 10.70 6.16 3.55
C TRP A 134 11.98 6.82 4.02
N ILE A 135 12.54 7.73 3.22
CA ILE A 135 13.75 8.47 3.57
C ILE A 135 13.47 9.40 4.76
N GLN A 136 12.36 10.15 4.73
CA GLN A 136 11.96 11.04 5.82
C GLN A 136 11.64 10.29 7.12
N LEU A 137 11.00 9.12 7.03
CA LEU A 137 10.75 8.25 8.19
C LEU A 137 12.05 7.66 8.76
N SER A 138 13.06 7.42 7.92
CA SER A 138 14.37 6.94 8.39
C SER A 138 15.20 8.02 9.08
N SER A 139 15.20 9.25 8.55
CA SER A 139 15.95 10.37 9.12
C SER A 139 15.37 10.83 10.45
N ALA A 140 14.04 10.82 10.59
CA ALA A 140 13.37 11.20 11.85
C ALA A 140 13.57 10.19 13.00
N ARG A 141 14.17 9.02 12.73
CA ARG A 141 14.51 8.01 13.75
C ARG A 141 15.97 8.14 14.24
N GLU A 142 16.79 8.92 13.56
CA GLU A 142 18.20 9.14 13.91
C GLU A 142 18.43 10.44 14.71
N GLU A 143 17.40 11.29 14.86
CA GLU A 143 17.37 12.46 15.74
C GLU A 143 16.70 12.16 17.09
#